data_AF-A0A8T0R534-F1
#
_entry.id   AF-A0A8T0R534-F1
#
_cell.length_a   1.000
_cell.length_b   1.000
_cell.length_c   1.000
_cell.angle_alpha   90.00
_cell.angle_beta   90.00
_cell.angle_gamma   90.00
#
_symmetry.space_group_name_H-M   'P 1'
#
loop_
_entity.id
_entity.type
_entity.pdbx_description
1 polymer ?
#
loop_
_entity_poly.entity_id
_entity_poly.type
_entity_poly.pdbx_seq_one_letter_code
_entity_poly.pdbx_strand_id
1 'polypeptide(L)'
;MNHGMRLSMFNSFSKLKFLAIADTRFASVIVMLKRFLLLKDSLIQMVISDKWRTYREDDQEKANFVRQKVLDDYWWDQVKYIIDFTDPIYSMLRAADTEKPCLHLIYEMWDSMLEKVKTVIYRKERKGPLDESEFFNVVNDILQDRWLKSNTPLHCLAHSLNPRYYSEQWLSENPNRVAPHMDPEISEERNNCLRKLFPVTEELRRVKQ
;
A
#
# COMPACT_ATOMS: atom_id res chain seq x y z
N MET A 1 -13.54 27.52 20.84
CA MET A 1 -13.47 26.05 20.92
C MET A 1 -12.06 25.66 21.37
N ASN A 2 -11.91 25.19 22.60
CA ASN A 2 -10.61 25.13 23.31
C ASN A 2 -9.81 23.85 22.94
N HIS A 3 -9.34 23.75 21.70
CA HIS A 3 -8.53 22.62 21.22
C HIS A 3 -7.25 22.39 22.06
N GLY A 4 -6.76 23.42 22.76
CA GLY A 4 -5.59 23.36 23.61
C GLY A 4 -5.74 22.41 24.81
N MET A 5 -6.94 22.28 25.39
CA MET A 5 -7.13 21.44 26.58
C MET A 5 -7.08 19.94 26.23
N ARG A 6 -7.73 19.52 25.14
CA ARG A 6 -7.68 18.13 24.63
C ARG A 6 -6.24 17.76 24.25
N LEU A 7 -5.54 18.65 23.57
CA LEU A 7 -4.15 18.46 23.16
C LEU A 7 -3.21 18.36 24.38
N SER A 8 -3.37 19.24 25.37
CA SER A 8 -2.61 19.22 26.62
C SER A 8 -2.83 17.90 27.38
N MET A 9 -4.08 17.46 27.48
CA MET A 9 -4.42 16.18 28.11
C MET A 9 -3.79 15.00 27.37
N PHE A 10 -3.90 14.95 26.04
CA PHE A 10 -3.26 13.91 25.22
C PHE A 10 -1.73 13.88 25.41
N ASN A 11 -1.08 15.05 25.43
CA ASN A 11 0.37 15.17 25.64
C ASN A 11 0.82 14.67 27.02
N SER A 12 -0.08 14.56 28.01
CA SER A 12 0.25 13.94 29.30
C SER A 12 0.33 12.42 29.27
N PHE A 13 -0.26 11.77 28.25
CA PHE A 13 -0.26 10.32 28.05
C PHE A 13 0.63 9.86 26.90
N SER A 14 1.13 10.78 26.07
CA SER A 14 1.98 10.47 24.93
C SER A 14 3.02 11.55 24.68
N LYS A 15 4.28 11.13 24.51
CA LYS A 15 5.33 11.98 23.93
C LYS A 15 5.22 12.05 22.40
N LEU A 16 4.48 11.11 21.81
CA LEU A 16 4.30 10.95 20.38
C LEU A 16 3.11 11.80 19.91
N LYS A 17 3.33 12.67 18.92
CA LYS A 17 2.29 13.59 18.41
C LYS A 17 1.61 13.04 17.16
N PHE A 18 0.36 13.45 16.91
CA PHE A 18 -0.24 13.33 15.59
C PHE A 18 0.60 14.07 14.55
N LEU A 19 0.63 13.57 13.33
CA LEU A 19 1.39 14.20 12.26
C LEU A 19 0.56 15.35 11.68
N ALA A 20 1.18 16.50 11.52
CA ALA A 20 0.67 17.50 10.60
C ALA A 20 1.01 16.99 9.19
N ILE A 21 -0.01 16.62 8.42
CA ILE A 21 0.17 16.24 7.03
C ILE A 21 0.56 17.50 6.25
N ALA A 22 1.65 17.44 5.49
CA ALA A 22 1.96 18.45 4.48
C ALA A 22 1.19 18.09 3.18
N ASP A 23 0.64 19.10 2.51
CA ASP A 23 -0.24 18.93 1.32
C ASP A 23 0.42 18.17 0.15
N THR A 24 1.75 18.07 0.12
CA THR A 24 2.52 17.56 -1.01
C THR A 24 2.85 16.06 -0.97
N ARG A 25 2.30 15.29 -0.03
CA ARG A 25 2.64 13.85 0.14
C ARG A 25 1.44 12.93 -0.06
N PHE A 26 1.61 11.91 -0.90
CA PHE A 26 0.61 10.87 -1.14
C PHE A 26 0.37 10.01 0.12
N ALA A 27 -0.77 9.30 0.14
CA ALA A 27 -1.16 8.36 1.20
C ALA A 27 -1.17 8.95 2.63
N SER A 28 -1.41 10.25 2.75
CA SER A 28 -1.46 10.97 4.03
C SER A 28 -2.46 10.36 5.02
N VAL A 29 -3.62 9.91 4.53
CA VAL A 29 -4.64 9.21 5.34
C VAL A 29 -4.08 7.91 5.93
N ILE A 30 -3.39 7.09 5.13
CA ILE A 30 -2.81 5.82 5.59
C ILE A 30 -1.69 6.07 6.60
N VAL A 31 -0.83 7.07 6.35
CA VAL A 31 0.23 7.47 7.28
C VAL A 31 -0.37 7.93 8.62
N MET A 32 -1.47 8.69 8.57
CA MET A 32 -2.19 9.09 9.78
C MET A 32 -2.84 7.92 10.50
N LEU A 33 -3.45 6.97 9.79
CA LEU A 33 -4.02 5.76 10.41
C LEU A 33 -2.94 4.92 11.09
N LYS A 34 -1.78 4.72 10.45
CA LYS A 34 -0.62 4.06 11.08
C LYS A 34 -0.19 4.78 12.36
N ARG A 35 -0.10 6.10 12.31
CA ARG A 35 0.22 6.91 13.49
C ARG A 35 -0.84 6.79 14.58
N PHE A 36 -2.11 6.78 14.18
CA PHE A 36 -3.25 6.68 15.06
C PHE A 36 -3.27 5.33 15.81
N LEU A 37 -2.92 4.23 15.13
CA LEU A 37 -2.78 2.92 15.75
C LEU A 37 -1.64 2.88 16.79
N LEU A 38 -0.49 3.51 16.51
CA LEU A 38 0.61 3.65 17.49
C LEU A 38 0.21 4.45 18.74
N LEU A 39 -0.84 5.25 18.64
CA LEU A 39 -1.35 6.09 19.72
C LEU A 39 -2.54 5.45 20.46
N LYS A 40 -2.97 4.23 20.08
CA LYS A 40 -4.14 3.54 20.67
C LYS A 40 -4.10 3.55 22.19
N ASP A 41 -3.01 3.08 22.79
CA ASP A 41 -2.92 2.95 24.25
C ASP A 41 -2.97 4.31 24.95
N SER A 42 -2.25 5.31 24.43
CA SER A 42 -2.30 6.68 24.95
C SER A 42 -3.70 7.29 24.84
N LEU A 43 -4.42 7.02 23.75
CA LEU A 43 -5.80 7.46 23.55
C LEU A 43 -6.75 6.76 24.53
N ILE A 44 -6.58 5.46 24.76
CA ILE A 44 -7.35 4.70 25.76
C ILE A 44 -7.13 5.30 27.15
N GLN A 45 -5.87 5.50 27.56
CA GLN A 45 -5.53 6.10 28.85
C GLN A 45 -6.13 7.52 28.99
N MET A 46 -6.10 8.30 27.92
CA MET A 46 -6.71 9.62 27.89
C MET A 46 -8.22 9.54 28.15
N VAL A 47 -8.97 8.72 27.41
CA VAL A 47 -10.45 8.68 27.52
C VAL A 47 -10.96 8.03 28.81
N ILE A 48 -10.15 7.24 29.51
CA ILE A 48 -10.48 6.68 30.83
C ILE A 48 -10.05 7.56 32.01
N SER A 49 -9.21 8.57 31.78
CA SER A 49 -8.70 9.45 32.83
C SER A 49 -9.78 10.34 33.47
N ASP A 50 -9.56 10.74 34.72
CA ASP A 50 -10.46 11.68 35.40
C ASP A 50 -10.47 13.06 34.72
N LYS A 51 -9.35 13.48 34.12
CA LYS A 51 -9.28 14.71 33.31
C LYS A 51 -10.25 14.69 32.13
N TRP A 52 -10.49 13.53 31.52
CA TRP A 52 -11.49 13.37 30.47
C TRP A 52 -12.91 13.44 31.02
N ARG A 53 -13.15 12.97 32.25
CA ARG A 53 -14.44 13.08 32.94
C ARG A 53 -14.80 14.53 33.25
N THR A 54 -13.84 15.36 33.63
CA THR A 54 -14.05 16.80 33.87
C THR A 54 -14.21 17.59 32.57
N TYR A 55 -13.63 17.12 31.46
CA TYR A 55 -13.78 17.76 30.13
C TYR A 55 -15.20 17.65 29.54
N ARG A 56 -16.04 16.80 30.11
CA ARG A 56 -17.40 16.48 29.66
C ARG A 56 -18.38 17.66 29.64
N GLU A 57 -18.06 18.77 30.30
CA GLU A 57 -18.97 19.89 30.49
C GLU A 57 -19.22 20.73 29.21
N ASP A 58 -18.37 20.61 28.17
CA ASP A 58 -18.47 21.43 26.95
C ASP A 58 -19.30 20.79 25.80
N ASP A 59 -19.20 19.46 25.60
CA ASP A 59 -19.89 18.72 24.51
C ASP A 59 -19.94 17.21 24.84
N GLN A 60 -20.93 16.86 25.66
CA GLN A 60 -21.05 15.53 26.26
C GLN A 60 -21.34 14.42 25.25
N GLU A 61 -22.09 14.71 24.19
CA GLU A 61 -22.43 13.75 23.15
C GLU A 61 -21.19 13.33 22.37
N LYS A 62 -20.41 14.30 21.87
CA LYS A 62 -19.18 14.00 21.13
C LYS A 62 -18.13 13.33 22.01
N ALA A 63 -18.00 13.75 23.27
CA ALA A 63 -17.06 13.13 24.21
C ALA A 63 -17.40 11.66 24.48
N ASN A 64 -18.69 11.33 24.60
CA ASN A 64 -19.15 9.96 24.77
C ASN A 64 -18.93 9.12 23.51
N PHE A 65 -19.23 9.67 22.33
CA PHE A 65 -18.97 9.00 21.06
C PHE A 65 -17.48 8.64 20.89
N VAL A 66 -16.58 9.61 21.13
CA VAL A 66 -15.12 9.37 21.05
C VAL A 66 -14.69 8.29 22.03
N ARG A 67 -15.16 8.36 23.29
CA ARG A 67 -14.83 7.35 24.29
C ARG A 67 -15.30 5.96 23.87
N GLN A 68 -16.53 5.83 23.37
CA GLN A 68 -17.06 4.55 22.91
C GLN A 68 -16.22 3.98 21.76
N LYS A 69 -15.86 4.80 20.76
CA LYS A 69 -15.04 4.35 19.63
C LYS A 69 -13.61 3.98 20.02
N VAL A 70 -12.98 4.76 20.88
CA VAL A 70 -11.60 4.49 21.33
C VAL A 70 -11.51 3.23 22.20
N LEU A 71 -12.58 2.85 22.89
CA LEU A 71 -12.64 1.64 23.70
C LEU A 71 -13.18 0.40 22.95
N ASP A 72 -13.56 0.57 21.68
CA ASP A 72 -14.12 -0.51 20.86
C ASP A 72 -12.98 -1.26 20.13
N ASP A 73 -12.65 -2.46 20.63
CA ASP A 73 -11.61 -3.29 20.03
C ASP A 73 -11.96 -3.75 18.60
N TYR A 74 -13.25 -4.02 18.32
CA TYR A 74 -13.67 -4.38 16.97
C TYR A 74 -13.42 -3.22 16.00
N TRP A 75 -13.67 -1.98 16.43
CA TRP A 75 -13.36 -0.81 15.63
C TRP A 75 -11.86 -0.68 15.35
N TRP A 76 -10.99 -0.93 16.34
CA TRP A 76 -9.54 -0.95 16.14
C TRP A 76 -9.09 -2.07 15.18
N ASP A 77 -9.74 -3.23 15.22
CA ASP A 77 -9.48 -4.32 14.27
C ASP A 77 -9.83 -3.93 12.83
N GLN A 78 -10.87 -3.11 12.64
CA GLN A 78 -11.20 -2.55 11.31
C GLN A 78 -10.15 -1.54 10.85
N VAL A 79 -9.69 -0.64 11.74
CA VAL A 79 -8.61 0.31 11.43
C VAL A 79 -7.34 -0.43 11.05
N LYS A 80 -6.98 -1.46 11.83
CA LYS A 80 -5.83 -2.31 11.55
C LYS A 80 -5.99 -3.03 10.21
N TYR A 81 -7.15 -3.57 9.92
CA TYR A 81 -7.41 -4.22 8.63
C TYR A 81 -7.18 -3.26 7.44
N ILE A 82 -7.69 -2.03 7.52
CA ILE A 82 -7.45 -1.01 6.48
C ILE A 82 -5.95 -0.79 6.27
N ILE A 83 -5.19 -0.67 7.35
CA ILE A 83 -3.73 -0.50 7.27
C ILE A 83 -3.09 -1.74 6.64
N ASP A 84 -3.45 -2.93 7.10
CA ASP A 84 -2.81 -4.17 6.69
C ASP A 84 -2.96 -4.43 5.18
N PHE A 85 -4.13 -4.18 4.57
CA PHE A 85 -4.29 -4.39 3.12
C PHE A 85 -3.78 -3.22 2.27
N THR A 86 -3.70 -2.01 2.82
CA THR A 86 -3.14 -0.84 2.09
C THR A 86 -1.63 -0.70 2.23
N ASP A 87 -1.01 -1.40 3.19
CA ASP A 87 0.43 -1.35 3.43
C ASP A 87 1.28 -1.79 2.23
N PRO A 88 0.96 -2.86 1.50
CA PRO A 88 1.70 -3.24 0.30
C PRO A 88 1.65 -2.15 -0.78
N ILE A 89 0.48 -1.53 -0.98
CA ILE A 89 0.28 -0.42 -1.94
C ILE A 89 1.16 0.77 -1.55
N TYR A 90 1.07 1.19 -0.28
CA TYR A 90 1.88 2.28 0.25
C TYR A 90 3.38 2.01 0.10
N SER A 91 3.82 0.80 0.45
CA SER A 91 5.23 0.40 0.40
C SER A 91 5.78 0.41 -1.02
N MET A 92 5.00 -0.07 -2.00
CA MET A 92 5.36 -0.03 -3.42
C MET A 92 5.51 1.42 -3.91
N LEU A 93 4.52 2.27 -3.63
CA LEU A 93 4.57 3.70 -3.99
C LEU A 93 5.76 4.41 -3.35
N ARG A 94 6.06 4.13 -2.07
CA ARG A 94 7.20 4.74 -1.38
C ARG A 94 8.55 4.27 -1.94
N ALA A 95 8.65 3.03 -2.40
CA ALA A 95 9.86 2.53 -3.03
C ALA A 95 10.07 3.13 -4.43
N ALA A 96 8.98 3.40 -5.16
CA ALA A 96 9.01 4.12 -6.43
C ALA A 96 9.34 5.61 -6.28
N ASP A 97 8.88 6.25 -5.19
CA ASP A 97 9.13 7.65 -4.83
C ASP A 97 10.51 7.86 -4.17
N THR A 98 11.57 7.37 -4.81
CA THR A 98 12.96 7.62 -4.39
C THR A 98 13.82 8.02 -5.57
N GLU A 99 14.95 8.66 -5.31
CA GLU A 99 15.93 9.01 -6.36
C GLU A 99 16.69 7.79 -6.92
N LYS A 100 16.45 6.59 -6.39
CA LYS A 100 17.12 5.37 -6.85
C LYS A 100 16.48 4.88 -8.15
N PRO A 101 17.27 4.42 -9.13
CA PRO A 101 16.72 3.81 -10.34
C PRO A 101 15.80 2.63 -9.98
N CYS A 102 14.51 2.77 -10.27
CA CYS A 102 13.48 1.79 -9.87
C CYS A 102 12.68 1.24 -11.06
N LEU A 103 12.87 1.76 -12.28
CA LEU A 103 12.11 1.39 -13.48
C LEU A 103 12.07 -0.12 -13.74
N HIS A 104 13.21 -0.80 -13.57
CA HIS A 104 13.37 -2.26 -13.73
C HIS A 104 12.75 -3.09 -12.59
N LEU A 105 12.30 -2.43 -11.52
CA LEU A 105 11.67 -3.05 -10.36
C LEU A 105 10.15 -2.89 -10.37
N ILE A 106 9.61 -1.89 -11.06
CA ILE A 106 8.19 -1.50 -10.99
C ILE A 106 7.25 -2.69 -11.29
N TYR A 107 7.54 -3.47 -12.33
CA TYR A 107 6.71 -4.62 -12.71
C TYR A 107 6.63 -5.67 -11.57
N GLU A 108 7.78 -6.15 -11.09
CA GLU A 108 7.82 -7.11 -9.97
C GLU A 108 7.24 -6.53 -8.68
N MET A 109 7.51 -5.24 -8.40
CA MET A 109 6.94 -4.58 -7.24
C MET A 109 5.43 -4.50 -7.29
N TRP A 110 4.85 -4.31 -8.49
CA TRP A 110 3.43 -4.29 -8.73
C TRP A 110 2.79 -5.67 -8.51
N ASP A 111 3.33 -6.71 -9.14
CA ASP A 111 2.82 -8.08 -8.99
C ASP A 111 2.92 -8.56 -7.55
N SER A 112 4.07 -8.34 -6.90
CA SER A 112 4.27 -8.66 -5.49
C SER A 112 3.31 -7.89 -4.58
N MET A 113 3.00 -6.63 -4.92
CA MET A 113 2.07 -5.81 -4.17
C MET A 113 0.64 -6.37 -4.30
N LEU A 114 0.18 -6.67 -5.52
CA LEU A 114 -1.14 -7.25 -5.77
C LEU A 114 -1.36 -8.54 -4.98
N GLU A 115 -0.38 -9.46 -5.01
CA GLU A 115 -0.48 -10.72 -4.29
C GLU A 115 -0.53 -10.55 -2.77
N LYS A 116 0.23 -9.59 -2.24
CA LYS A 116 0.18 -9.25 -0.80
C LYS A 116 -1.16 -8.65 -0.41
N VAL A 117 -1.72 -7.74 -1.22
CA VAL A 117 -3.06 -7.17 -1.01
C VAL A 117 -4.11 -8.28 -0.98
N LYS A 118 -4.08 -9.16 -2.00
CA LYS A 118 -4.98 -10.32 -2.11
C LYS A 118 -4.88 -11.21 -0.87
N THR A 119 -3.67 -11.56 -0.47
CA THR A 119 -3.41 -12.42 0.70
C THR A 119 -4.02 -11.84 1.98
N VAL A 120 -3.87 -10.54 2.22
CA VAL A 120 -4.43 -9.89 3.42
C VAL A 120 -5.95 -9.90 3.40
N ILE A 121 -6.56 -9.57 2.25
CA ILE A 121 -8.03 -9.56 2.09
C ILE A 121 -8.59 -10.96 2.24
N TYR A 122 -8.02 -11.95 1.55
CA TYR A 122 -8.50 -13.34 1.60
C TYR A 122 -8.38 -13.92 3.01
N ARG A 123 -7.29 -13.61 3.72
CA ARG A 123 -7.14 -14.01 5.13
C ARG A 123 -8.24 -13.42 6.00
N LYS A 124 -8.59 -12.14 5.83
CA LYS A 124 -9.66 -11.48 6.60
C LYS A 124 -11.02 -12.11 6.31
N GLU A 125 -11.28 -12.44 5.05
CA GLU A 125 -12.52 -13.05 4.58
C GLU A 125 -12.58 -14.58 4.78
N ARG A 126 -11.50 -15.19 5.26
CA ARG A 126 -11.34 -16.65 5.42
C ARG A 126 -11.52 -17.42 4.10
N LYS A 127 -10.97 -16.86 3.03
CA LYS A 127 -11.02 -17.40 1.67
C LYS A 127 -9.79 -18.21 1.31
N GLY A 128 -10.01 -19.31 0.61
CA GLY A 128 -8.99 -20.11 -0.05
C GLY A 128 -8.49 -19.47 -1.36
N PRO A 129 -7.43 -20.01 -1.97
CA PRO A 129 -6.79 -19.41 -3.14
C PRO A 129 -7.68 -19.31 -4.39
N LEU A 130 -8.65 -20.22 -4.51
CA LEU A 130 -9.59 -20.34 -5.63
C LEU A 130 -10.93 -19.64 -5.35
N ASP A 131 -11.14 -19.16 -4.13
CA ASP A 131 -12.39 -18.50 -3.77
C ASP A 131 -12.44 -17.11 -4.38
N GLU A 132 -13.64 -16.66 -4.72
CA GLU A 132 -13.89 -15.32 -5.23
C GLU A 132 -14.11 -14.33 -4.08
N SER A 133 -13.62 -13.09 -4.24
CA SER A 133 -13.86 -12.00 -3.30
C SER A 133 -14.35 -10.74 -4.00
N GLU A 134 -15.62 -10.39 -3.78
CA GLU A 134 -16.20 -9.13 -4.29
C GLU A 134 -15.39 -7.91 -3.84
N PHE A 135 -14.94 -7.88 -2.58
CA PHE A 135 -14.13 -6.78 -2.08
C PHE A 135 -12.75 -6.74 -2.76
N PHE A 136 -12.09 -7.89 -2.90
CA PHE A 136 -10.83 -7.94 -3.64
C PHE A 136 -11.02 -7.55 -5.10
N ASN A 137 -12.10 -7.97 -5.75
CA ASN A 137 -12.39 -7.61 -7.15
C ASN A 137 -12.47 -6.09 -7.29
N VAL A 138 -13.22 -5.41 -6.43
CA VAL A 138 -13.28 -3.93 -6.43
C VAL A 138 -11.91 -3.29 -6.21
N VAL A 139 -11.12 -3.81 -5.27
CA VAL A 139 -9.76 -3.30 -5.00
C VAL A 139 -8.84 -3.55 -6.20
N ASN A 140 -8.90 -4.74 -6.80
CA ASN A 140 -8.13 -5.13 -7.96
C ASN A 140 -8.50 -4.26 -9.16
N ASP A 141 -9.77 -4.00 -9.42
CA ASP A 141 -10.21 -3.13 -10.52
C ASP A 141 -9.62 -1.72 -10.38
N ILE A 142 -9.64 -1.14 -9.18
CA ILE A 142 -9.01 0.16 -8.92
C ILE A 142 -7.50 0.13 -9.18
N LEU A 143 -6.83 -0.96 -8.78
CA LEU A 143 -5.39 -1.13 -8.98
C LEU A 143 -5.08 -1.31 -10.47
N GLN A 144 -5.83 -2.14 -11.19
CA GLN A 144 -5.66 -2.36 -12.63
C GLN A 144 -5.91 -1.08 -13.43
N ASP A 145 -6.96 -0.32 -13.11
CA ASP A 145 -7.22 0.99 -13.70
C ASP A 145 -6.04 1.96 -13.51
N ARG A 146 -5.39 1.90 -12.35
CA ARG A 146 -4.21 2.71 -12.06
C ARG A 146 -2.98 2.21 -12.82
N TRP A 147 -2.80 0.90 -12.92
CA TRP A 147 -1.75 0.26 -13.69
C TRP A 147 -1.84 0.63 -15.15
N LEU A 148 -3.00 0.47 -15.79
CA LEU A 148 -3.19 0.77 -17.21
C LEU A 148 -2.88 2.23 -17.57
N LYS A 149 -3.10 3.17 -16.64
CA LYS A 149 -2.76 4.60 -16.83
C LYS A 149 -1.28 4.92 -16.64
N SER A 150 -0.56 4.11 -15.87
CA SER A 150 0.81 4.38 -15.43
C SER A 150 1.83 3.42 -16.04
N ASN A 151 1.38 2.28 -16.54
CA ASN A 151 2.22 1.26 -17.13
C ASN A 151 2.67 1.76 -18.51
N THR A 152 3.96 1.70 -18.72
CA THR A 152 4.55 1.97 -20.02
C THR A 152 5.22 0.69 -20.48
N PRO A 153 5.26 0.40 -21.79
CA PRO A 153 6.00 -0.74 -22.33
C PRO A 153 7.47 -0.77 -21.87
N LEU A 154 7.99 0.37 -21.43
CA LEU A 154 9.33 0.55 -20.87
C LEU A 154 9.53 -0.17 -19.53
N HIS A 155 8.51 -0.31 -18.68
CA HIS A 155 8.61 -1.12 -17.46
C HIS A 155 8.88 -2.59 -17.81
N CYS A 156 8.14 -3.14 -18.78
CA CYS A 156 8.33 -4.51 -19.27
C CYS A 156 9.71 -4.70 -19.90
N LEU A 157 10.16 -3.75 -20.73
CA LEU A 157 11.52 -3.76 -21.26
C LEU A 157 12.56 -3.75 -20.14
N ALA A 158 12.49 -2.80 -19.20
CA ALA A 158 13.45 -2.68 -18.11
C ALA A 158 13.45 -3.92 -17.19
N HIS A 159 12.29 -4.51 -16.93
CA HIS A 159 12.18 -5.78 -16.22
C HIS A 159 12.87 -6.90 -17.00
N SER A 160 12.59 -7.04 -18.30
CA SER A 160 13.23 -8.07 -19.14
C SER A 160 14.75 -7.93 -19.26
N LEU A 161 15.31 -6.74 -19.07
CA LEU A 161 16.75 -6.50 -19.12
C LEU A 161 17.47 -6.79 -17.80
N ASN A 162 16.75 -7.14 -16.73
CA ASN A 162 17.35 -7.41 -15.43
C ASN A 162 17.66 -8.91 -15.27
N PRO A 163 18.95 -9.33 -15.22
CA PRO A 163 19.32 -10.74 -15.12
C PRO A 163 18.81 -11.44 -13.85
N ARG A 164 18.49 -10.68 -12.80
CA ARG A 164 17.93 -11.22 -11.55
C ARG A 164 16.69 -12.07 -11.79
N TYR A 165 15.82 -11.66 -12.72
CA TYR A 165 14.56 -12.35 -12.99
C TYR A 165 14.70 -13.60 -13.86
N TYR A 166 15.93 -13.94 -14.24
CA TYR A 166 16.28 -15.19 -14.93
C TYR A 166 16.96 -16.18 -13.97
N SER A 167 17.28 -15.75 -12.74
CA SER A 167 17.95 -16.60 -11.77
C SER A 167 17.03 -17.65 -11.16
N GLU A 168 17.55 -18.85 -10.93
CA GLU A 168 16.82 -19.92 -10.22
C GLU A 168 16.35 -19.48 -8.83
N GLN A 169 17.17 -18.68 -8.14
CA GLN A 169 16.82 -18.12 -6.85
C GLN A 169 15.50 -17.34 -6.91
N TRP A 170 15.34 -16.43 -7.86
CA TRP A 170 14.11 -15.65 -8.00
C TRP A 170 12.93 -16.46 -8.50
N LEU A 171 13.16 -17.38 -9.45
CA LEU A 171 12.10 -18.23 -10.02
C LEU A 171 11.52 -19.20 -8.98
N SER A 172 12.35 -19.73 -8.08
CA SER A 172 11.91 -20.69 -7.05
C SER A 172 11.10 -20.07 -5.91
N GLU A 173 11.15 -18.75 -5.72
CA GLU A 173 10.47 -18.05 -4.63
C GLU A 173 8.93 -18.06 -4.78
N ASN A 174 8.41 -18.21 -6.00
CA ASN A 174 6.96 -18.29 -6.25
C ASN A 174 6.69 -19.16 -7.50
N PRO A 175 5.86 -20.21 -7.41
CA PRO A 175 5.57 -21.10 -8.54
C PRO A 175 4.89 -20.41 -9.74
N ASN A 176 4.29 -19.23 -9.55
CA ASN A 176 3.69 -18.45 -10.62
C ASN A 176 4.71 -17.58 -11.38
N ARG A 177 5.96 -17.48 -10.90
CA ARG A 177 7.00 -16.72 -11.59
C ARG A 177 7.52 -17.48 -12.79
N VAL A 178 7.65 -16.76 -13.89
CA VAL A 178 8.31 -17.24 -15.12
C VAL A 178 9.39 -16.25 -15.51
N ALA A 179 10.40 -16.73 -16.23
CA ALA A 179 11.43 -15.84 -16.74
C ALA A 179 10.80 -14.81 -17.70
N PRO A 180 11.27 -13.55 -17.74
CA PRO A 180 10.60 -12.48 -18.50
C PRO A 180 10.38 -12.76 -20.00
N HIS A 181 11.19 -13.63 -20.60
CA HIS A 181 11.06 -14.03 -22.01
C HIS A 181 10.00 -15.10 -22.26
N MET A 182 9.51 -15.74 -21.20
CA MET A 182 8.44 -16.74 -21.23
C MET A 182 7.08 -16.14 -20.83
N ASP A 183 7.09 -14.95 -20.22
CA ASP A 183 5.89 -14.18 -19.94
C ASP A 183 5.38 -13.50 -21.24
N PRO A 184 4.14 -13.79 -21.68
CA PRO A 184 3.59 -13.22 -22.92
C PRO A 184 3.45 -11.70 -22.89
N GLU A 185 2.95 -11.13 -21.78
CA GLU A 185 2.73 -9.68 -21.63
C GLU A 185 4.08 -8.96 -21.67
N ILE A 186 5.04 -9.42 -20.86
CA ILE A 186 6.37 -8.81 -20.80
C ILE A 186 7.07 -8.93 -22.15
N SER A 187 6.98 -10.08 -22.81
CA SER A 187 7.61 -10.31 -24.11
C SER A 187 7.01 -9.46 -25.22
N GLU A 188 5.68 -9.29 -25.23
CA GLU A 188 4.98 -8.44 -26.19
C GLU A 188 5.36 -6.98 -25.99
N GLU A 189 5.32 -6.47 -24.76
CA GLU A 189 5.63 -5.07 -24.48
C GLU A 189 7.11 -4.72 -24.65
N ARG A 190 8.00 -5.67 -24.33
CA ARG A 190 9.43 -5.56 -24.70
C ARG A 190 9.58 -5.42 -26.21
N ASN A 191 8.89 -6.25 -26.99
CA ASN A 191 8.95 -6.18 -28.45
C ASN A 191 8.36 -4.86 -28.98
N ASN A 192 7.30 -4.35 -28.36
CA ASN A 192 6.72 -3.04 -28.68
C ASN A 192 7.76 -1.91 -28.48
N CYS A 193 8.52 -1.95 -27.39
CA CYS A 193 9.63 -1.01 -27.18
C CYS A 193 10.73 -1.16 -28.22
N LEU A 194 11.21 -2.38 -28.47
CA LEU A 194 12.31 -2.62 -29.41
C LEU A 194 11.96 -2.17 -30.83
N ARG A 195 10.72 -2.36 -31.29
CA ARG A 195 10.26 -1.85 -32.59
C ARG A 195 10.32 -0.32 -32.68
N LYS A 196 10.13 0.40 -31.57
CA LYS A 196 10.23 1.87 -31.51
C LYS A 196 11.69 2.33 -31.48
N LEU A 197 12.56 1.61 -30.77
CA LEU A 197 13.99 1.93 -30.64
C LEU A 197 14.79 1.59 -31.91
N PHE A 198 14.43 0.49 -32.58
CA PHE A 198 15.08 -0.01 -33.80
C PHE A 198 14.06 -0.04 -34.95
N PRO A 199 13.77 1.12 -35.57
CA PRO A 199 12.83 1.18 -36.69
C PRO A 199 13.37 0.48 -37.95
N VAL A 200 14.70 0.26 -38.02
CA VAL A 200 15.35 -0.50 -39.10
C VAL A 200 15.31 -1.99 -38.78
N THR A 201 14.66 -2.77 -39.66
CA THR A 201 14.38 -4.21 -39.45
C THR A 201 15.62 -5.07 -39.20
N GLU A 202 16.77 -4.71 -39.79
CA GLU A 202 18.01 -5.47 -39.65
C GLU A 202 18.64 -5.31 -38.25
N GLU A 203 18.59 -4.10 -37.68
CA GLU A 203 19.04 -3.85 -36.31
C GLU A 203 18.11 -4.53 -35.30
N LEU A 204 16.80 -4.49 -35.56
CA LEU A 204 15.80 -5.18 -34.73
C LEU A 204 16.02 -6.70 -34.67
N ARG A 205 16.46 -7.32 -35.78
CA ARG A 205 16.78 -8.77 -35.81
C ARG A 205 17.97 -9.12 -34.94
N ARG A 206 19.01 -8.29 -34.93
CA ARG A 206 20.23 -8.51 -34.12
C ARG A 206 19.96 -8.42 -32.62
N VAL A 207 19.03 -7.57 -32.19
CA VAL A 207 18.69 -7.35 -30.78
C VAL A 207 17.68 -8.37 -30.24
N LYS A 208 17.00 -9.11 -31.13
CA LYS A 208 16.03 -10.16 -30.76
C LYS A 208 16.62 -11.58 -30.70
N GLN A 209 17.85 -11.77 -31.18
CA GLN A 209 18.61 -13.02 -31.03
C GLN A 209 19.13 -13.14 -29.59
#